data_AF-A0A4Q6G3V5-F1
#
_entry.id   AF-A0A4Q6G3V5-F1
#
_cell.length_a   1.000
_cell.length_b   1.000
_cell.length_c   1.000
_cell.angle_alpha   90.00
_cell.angle_beta   90.00
_cell.angle_gamma   90.00
#
_symmetry.space_group_name_H-M   'P 1'
#
loop_
_entity.id
_entity.type
_entity.pdbx_description
1 polymer ?
#
loop_
_entity_poly.entity_id
_entity_poly.type
_entity_poly.pdbx_seq_one_letter_code
_entity_poly.pdbx_strand_id
1 'polypeptide(L)'
;MKSFLLLSCISGAAFASDAFAERNFYLRCNNTSWQADSITQMKAVSIGAQITVDNKGQLNDDCVLTETNAAQSWGSEQKNFGLDRPELRLNENANIFTVDKSLEPQSHFKVNYPEAGRYTFTLDVNSLRLNLSKESTALNVPLRDAAFEVKGRVVTDTQGRLFADTVGNGSSLSRIDPANGQTLWTVRADQGYVVSNTQCIQNDVMFLTVGTKVKAVRVQDGQGVWESDLSGSLDMNQSFLSCFELGHNLLIHTSDSGQPNTRLTALNKYNGQTSWTYTSDSYASAMAGDWNHFVINSYGNGVTKFTVLDQSLGTVRWSREVSNGWIDLDSKGRFFEQSQSQISHLDPWSGSTLWTYKGDSLSGLVRTEGDEVLVQSASGLTRLEAGTGRSLWSHSFDGPQNTSYTSIQVLRDGLLLTTARTDSQGTDAKLVDKNSGLELWSRSDSGNASYVIDNQGELYVQVYSKLSLLGKHGQAIWTLDAPKPDYADVFFSRVERQGNTLFVQYSSLVGHKYPPMGLLSLNAESGKVNWLYKSTSPLNLVSADSANYVYVMSFFGSSFLAISK
;
A
#
# COMPACT_ATOMS: atom_id res chain seq x y z
N MET A 1 -12.35 -63.30 36.08
CA MET A 1 -12.24 -62.07 35.27
C MET A 1 -10.93 -61.39 35.68
N LYS A 2 -9.81 -61.66 34.98
CA LYS A 2 -9.26 -60.95 33.81
C LYS A 2 -8.93 -59.46 34.06
N SER A 3 -7.63 -59.16 34.13
CA SER A 3 -6.88 -58.07 33.45
C SER A 3 -5.59 -57.80 34.25
N PHE A 4 -4.47 -58.50 33.97
CA PHE A 4 -3.37 -58.12 33.07
C PHE A 4 -2.78 -56.72 33.29
N LEU A 5 -1.70 -56.66 34.08
CA LEU A 5 -0.75 -55.55 34.18
C LEU A 5 0.47 -55.92 33.31
N LEU A 6 0.65 -55.22 32.19
CA LEU A 6 1.86 -55.25 31.38
C LEU A 6 2.79 -54.13 31.87
N LEU A 7 3.93 -54.51 32.47
CA LEU A 7 5.10 -53.66 32.58
C LEU A 7 5.81 -53.64 31.22
N SER A 8 5.81 -52.52 30.52
CA SER A 8 6.68 -52.30 29.36
C SER A 8 8.00 -51.68 29.82
N CYS A 9 9.09 -52.45 29.72
CA CYS A 9 10.45 -51.93 29.76
C CYS A 9 10.67 -51.01 28.54
N ILE A 10 10.92 -49.73 28.78
CA ILE A 10 11.51 -48.84 27.77
C ILE A 10 13.03 -49.04 27.85
N SER A 11 13.55 -49.92 27.01
CA SER A 11 14.98 -50.00 26.71
C SER A 11 15.38 -48.77 25.91
N GLY A 12 16.12 -47.86 26.54
CA GLY A 12 16.73 -46.71 25.88
C GLY A 12 17.78 -47.18 24.87
N ALA A 13 17.58 -46.84 23.60
CA ALA A 13 18.60 -46.95 22.57
C ALA A 13 19.58 -45.78 22.72
N ALA A 14 20.64 -45.99 23.50
CA ALA A 14 21.82 -45.13 23.54
C ALA A 14 22.97 -45.84 22.82
N PHE A 15 22.96 -45.83 21.48
CA PHE A 15 24.07 -46.33 20.67
C PHE A 15 24.18 -45.52 19.37
N ALA A 16 24.90 -44.40 19.41
CA ALA A 16 25.52 -43.74 18.23
C ALA A 16 26.41 -42.51 18.57
N SER A 17 26.46 -42.00 19.81
CA SER A 17 27.12 -40.70 20.08
C SER A 17 28.64 -40.75 20.33
N ASP A 18 29.21 -41.89 20.73
CA ASP A 18 30.59 -41.86 21.28
C ASP A 18 31.70 -41.91 20.22
N ALA A 19 31.39 -42.31 18.98
CA ALA A 19 32.38 -42.34 17.89
C ALA A 19 32.67 -40.95 17.27
N PHE A 20 31.86 -39.93 17.59
CA PHE A 20 32.04 -38.56 17.08
C PHE A 20 32.81 -37.64 18.05
N ALA A 21 33.03 -38.04 19.29
CA ALA A 21 33.58 -37.16 20.33
C ALA A 21 35.03 -36.73 20.09
N GLU A 22 35.77 -37.42 19.20
CA GLU A 22 37.21 -37.18 19.01
C GLU A 22 37.58 -36.50 17.68
N ARG A 23 36.61 -36.22 16.80
CA ARG A 23 36.88 -35.68 15.44
C ARG A 23 36.16 -34.38 15.21
N ASN A 24 36.92 -33.37 14.78
CA ASN A 24 36.40 -32.04 14.47
C ASN A 24 36.56 -31.78 12.97
N PHE A 25 35.47 -31.41 12.31
CA PHE A 25 35.47 -31.04 10.90
C PHE A 25 35.38 -29.52 10.76
N TYR A 26 36.21 -28.94 9.91
CA TYR A 26 36.22 -27.52 9.61
C TYR A 26 36.03 -27.32 8.11
N LEU A 27 35.03 -26.53 7.74
CA LEU A 27 34.85 -26.02 6.39
C LEU A 27 35.36 -24.58 6.36
N ARG A 28 36.44 -24.37 5.62
CA ARG A 28 37.12 -23.09 5.52
C ARG A 28 36.97 -22.56 4.11
N CYS A 29 36.53 -21.34 3.98
CA CYS A 29 36.32 -20.67 2.70
C CYS A 29 36.79 -19.21 2.75
N ASN A 30 37.04 -18.57 1.61
CA ASN A 30 37.42 -17.14 1.57
C ASN A 30 36.37 -16.25 2.25
N ASN A 31 35.09 -16.58 2.14
CA ASN A 31 34.01 -15.81 2.76
C ASN A 31 33.74 -16.17 4.24
N THR A 32 34.54 -17.07 4.82
CA THR A 32 34.47 -17.43 6.25
C THR A 32 35.79 -17.07 6.96
N SER A 33 36.57 -18.06 7.37
CA SER A 33 37.90 -17.96 7.98
C SER A 33 38.77 -19.11 7.45
N TRP A 34 40.08 -18.90 7.38
CA TRP A 34 41.04 -19.97 7.06
C TRP A 34 41.61 -20.67 8.31
N GLN A 35 41.16 -20.27 9.51
CA GLN A 35 41.55 -20.85 10.79
C GLN A 35 40.61 -22.00 11.20
N ALA A 36 41.11 -22.91 12.04
CA ALA A 36 40.28 -23.86 12.76
C ALA A 36 39.71 -23.16 14.00
N ASP A 37 38.52 -22.57 13.88
CA ASP A 37 37.88 -21.81 14.96
C ASP A 37 36.37 -22.14 15.01
N SER A 38 35.64 -21.49 15.93
CA SER A 38 34.20 -21.73 16.08
C SER A 38 33.34 -21.30 14.88
N ILE A 39 33.87 -20.47 13.97
CA ILE A 39 33.15 -19.98 12.80
C ILE A 39 33.19 -21.03 11.69
N THR A 40 34.29 -21.77 11.54
CA THR A 40 34.49 -22.78 10.48
C THR A 40 34.18 -24.21 10.92
N GLN A 41 34.01 -24.43 12.23
CA GLN A 41 33.70 -25.75 12.78
C GLN A 41 32.28 -26.23 12.40
N MET A 42 32.21 -27.41 11.78
CA MET A 42 30.94 -28.10 11.54
C MET A 42 30.44 -28.73 12.85
N LYS A 43 29.18 -28.51 13.17
CA LYS A 43 28.50 -29.03 14.36
C LYS A 43 27.93 -30.42 14.07
N ALA A 44 28.10 -31.35 15.00
CA ALA A 44 27.54 -32.69 14.88
C ALA A 44 26.00 -32.66 14.75
N VAL A 45 25.46 -33.52 13.87
CA VAL A 45 24.04 -33.79 13.67
C VAL A 45 23.79 -35.30 13.60
N SER A 46 22.52 -35.71 13.57
CA SER A 46 22.11 -37.12 13.65
C SER A 46 22.77 -38.05 12.62
N ILE A 47 23.18 -37.54 11.46
CA ILE A 47 23.80 -38.33 10.38
C ILE A 47 25.15 -37.69 9.92
N GLY A 48 25.82 -36.91 10.77
CA GLY A 48 27.14 -36.35 10.41
C GLY A 48 27.44 -34.98 11.02
N ALA A 49 27.82 -33.99 10.21
CA ALA A 49 28.14 -32.63 10.67
C ALA A 49 27.57 -31.56 9.73
N GLN A 50 27.23 -30.38 10.25
CA GLN A 50 26.72 -29.26 9.46
C GLN A 50 27.30 -27.91 9.87
N ILE A 51 27.38 -26.97 8.92
CA ILE A 51 27.76 -25.57 9.16
C ILE A 51 26.92 -24.66 8.27
N THR A 52 26.58 -23.49 8.80
CA THR A 52 25.82 -22.46 8.08
C THR A 52 26.71 -21.25 7.80
N VAL A 53 26.71 -20.79 6.55
CA VAL A 53 27.55 -19.69 6.05
C VAL A 53 26.67 -18.63 5.38
N ASP A 54 26.91 -17.36 5.70
CA ASP A 54 26.25 -16.22 5.07
C ASP A 54 27.08 -15.74 3.86
N ASN A 55 26.61 -15.98 2.63
CA ASN A 55 27.22 -15.46 1.41
C ASN A 55 26.73 -14.04 1.09
N LYS A 56 27.67 -13.10 0.98
CA LYS A 56 27.40 -11.69 0.63
C LYS A 56 27.43 -11.41 -0.88
N GLY A 57 27.14 -12.41 -1.70
CA GLY A 57 27.09 -12.29 -3.16
C GLY A 57 28.43 -12.54 -3.87
N GLN A 58 29.38 -13.23 -3.21
CA GLN A 58 30.57 -13.71 -3.92
C GLN A 58 30.20 -14.94 -4.76
N LEU A 59 30.67 -14.94 -6.01
CA LEU A 59 30.62 -16.09 -6.91
C LEU A 59 31.96 -16.84 -6.78
N ASN A 60 31.92 -18.18 -6.73
CA ASN A 60 33.10 -19.06 -6.73
C ASN A 60 34.04 -18.92 -5.50
N ASP A 61 33.48 -19.13 -4.32
CA ASP A 61 34.25 -19.15 -3.07
C ASP A 61 35.21 -20.34 -3.04
N ASP A 62 36.43 -20.15 -2.56
CA ASP A 62 37.45 -21.21 -2.52
C ASP A 62 37.42 -21.86 -1.16
N CYS A 63 37.17 -23.17 -1.10
CA CYS A 63 36.93 -23.88 0.14
C CYS A 63 37.84 -25.11 0.33
N VAL A 64 38.11 -25.46 1.58
CA VAL A 64 38.79 -26.68 2.02
C VAL A 64 38.04 -27.28 3.19
N LEU A 65 37.83 -28.60 3.14
CA LEU A 65 37.28 -29.39 4.25
C LEU A 65 38.42 -30.13 4.96
N THR A 66 38.55 -29.95 6.27
CA THR A 66 39.61 -30.56 7.07
C THR A 66 39.05 -31.25 8.32
N GLU A 67 39.48 -32.49 8.57
CA GLU A 67 39.29 -33.20 9.84
C GLU A 67 40.54 -33.02 10.71
N THR A 68 40.36 -32.76 12.00
CA THR A 68 41.44 -32.74 12.99
C THR A 68 40.98 -33.26 14.35
N ASN A 69 41.93 -33.74 15.16
CA ASN A 69 41.69 -34.24 16.51
C ASN A 69 41.59 -33.14 17.57
N ALA A 70 41.78 -31.86 17.22
CA ALA A 70 41.65 -30.74 18.16
C ALA A 70 40.41 -29.87 17.87
N ALA A 71 39.77 -29.41 18.96
CA ALA A 71 38.73 -28.40 18.88
C ALA A 71 39.36 -27.00 18.80
N GLN A 72 38.85 -26.17 17.91
CA GLN A 72 39.23 -24.77 17.67
C GLN A 72 40.75 -24.53 17.53
N SER A 73 41.46 -25.51 16.95
CA SER A 73 42.89 -25.41 16.66
C SER A 73 43.31 -26.53 15.69
N TRP A 74 44.51 -26.40 15.13
CA TRP A 74 45.13 -27.46 14.34
C TRP A 74 45.79 -28.46 15.28
N GLY A 75 45.17 -29.62 15.47
CA GLY A 75 45.73 -30.68 16.30
C GLY A 75 46.96 -31.34 15.67
N SER A 76 47.48 -32.37 16.34
CA SER A 76 48.60 -33.17 15.84
C SER A 76 48.26 -33.95 14.57
N GLU A 77 46.97 -34.23 14.37
CA GLU A 77 46.46 -34.97 13.22
C GLU A 77 45.53 -34.08 12.39
N GLN A 78 45.77 -34.05 11.08
CA GLN A 78 44.98 -33.31 10.10
C GLN A 78 44.81 -34.15 8.84
N LYS A 79 43.59 -34.21 8.34
CA LYS A 79 43.25 -34.82 7.06
C LYS A 79 42.46 -33.82 6.23
N ASN A 80 42.98 -33.49 5.06
CA ASN A 80 42.29 -32.64 4.09
C ASN A 80 41.47 -33.51 3.13
N PHE A 81 40.30 -33.03 2.76
CA PHE A 81 39.42 -33.70 1.81
C PHE A 81 39.30 -32.88 0.53
N GLY A 82 39.35 -33.57 -0.61
CA GLY A 82 38.98 -33.05 -1.91
C GLY A 82 37.58 -33.53 -2.29
N LEU A 83 37.02 -32.95 -3.35
CA LEU A 83 35.75 -33.39 -3.94
C LEU A 83 35.99 -34.13 -5.24
N ASP A 84 35.14 -35.10 -5.56
CA ASP A 84 35.11 -35.83 -6.84
C ASP A 84 34.88 -34.95 -8.10
N ARG A 85 34.76 -33.65 -7.89
CA ARG A 85 34.53 -32.59 -8.89
C ARG A 85 35.16 -31.29 -8.39
N PRO A 86 35.54 -30.35 -9.28
CA PRO A 86 36.20 -29.10 -8.87
C PRO A 86 35.26 -28.07 -8.21
N GLU A 87 33.94 -28.27 -8.28
CA GLU A 87 32.93 -27.28 -7.86
C GLU A 87 31.75 -27.96 -7.14
N LEU A 88 31.37 -27.44 -5.97
CA LEU A 88 30.15 -27.79 -5.27
C LEU A 88 29.04 -26.78 -5.60
N ARG A 89 27.91 -27.29 -6.11
CA ARG A 89 26.73 -26.51 -6.49
C ARG A 89 25.55 -26.75 -5.58
N LEU A 90 24.61 -25.82 -5.61
CA LEU A 90 23.40 -25.87 -4.80
C LEU A 90 22.57 -27.14 -5.08
N ASN A 91 22.17 -27.84 -4.02
CA ASN A 91 21.40 -29.09 -4.01
C ASN A 91 22.11 -30.28 -4.69
N GLU A 92 23.41 -30.19 -4.93
CA GLU A 92 24.22 -31.31 -5.39
C GLU A 92 24.93 -32.00 -4.23
N ASN A 93 25.06 -33.33 -4.32
CA ASN A 93 25.94 -34.10 -3.45
C ASN A 93 27.28 -34.32 -4.16
N ALA A 94 28.39 -33.98 -3.52
CA ALA A 94 29.73 -34.34 -3.95
C ALA A 94 30.30 -35.44 -3.04
N ASN A 95 30.92 -36.46 -3.63
CA ASN A 95 31.67 -37.43 -2.82
C ASN A 95 32.99 -36.79 -2.41
N ILE A 96 33.39 -36.97 -1.16
CA ILE A 96 34.67 -36.48 -0.64
C ILE A 96 35.70 -37.61 -0.61
N PHE A 97 36.95 -37.30 -0.88
CA PHE A 97 38.06 -38.24 -0.78
C PHE A 97 39.22 -37.62 -0.01
N THR A 98 39.96 -38.45 0.72
CA THR A 98 41.15 -38.01 1.46
C THR A 98 42.26 -37.64 0.49
N VAL A 99 42.85 -36.46 0.66
CA VAL A 99 43.97 -35.97 -0.14
C VAL A 99 45.27 -36.25 0.61
N ASP A 100 46.22 -36.91 -0.04
CA ASP A 100 47.57 -37.08 0.48
C ASP A 100 48.22 -35.70 0.70
N LYS A 101 48.99 -35.52 1.77
CA LYS A 101 49.68 -34.24 2.07
C LYS A 101 50.57 -33.76 0.92
N SER A 102 51.06 -34.66 0.07
CA SER A 102 51.84 -34.33 -1.12
C SER A 102 51.02 -33.74 -2.29
N LEU A 103 49.69 -33.77 -2.20
CA LEU A 103 48.73 -33.32 -3.23
C LEU A 103 47.82 -32.19 -2.72
N GLU A 104 48.29 -31.37 -1.78
CA GLU A 104 47.51 -30.31 -1.13
C GLU A 104 46.68 -29.40 -2.06
N PRO A 105 47.13 -29.01 -3.28
CA PRO A 105 46.30 -28.25 -4.21
C PRO A 105 44.98 -28.93 -4.62
N GLN A 106 44.88 -30.25 -4.50
CA GLN A 106 43.66 -31.02 -4.82
C GLN A 106 42.63 -31.03 -3.68
N SER A 107 42.95 -30.43 -2.53
CA SER A 107 41.99 -30.27 -1.41
C SER A 107 41.12 -29.02 -1.51
N HIS A 108 41.45 -28.11 -2.45
CA HIS A 108 40.66 -26.92 -2.72
C HIS A 108 39.54 -27.26 -3.72
N PHE A 109 38.34 -26.78 -3.42
CA PHE A 109 37.20 -26.84 -4.33
C PHE A 109 36.45 -25.51 -4.33
N LYS A 110 35.82 -25.19 -5.46
CA LYS A 110 34.98 -23.99 -5.58
C LYS A 110 33.58 -24.25 -5.05
N VAL A 111 32.99 -23.27 -4.40
CA VAL A 111 31.57 -23.24 -4.06
C VAL A 111 30.90 -22.15 -4.88
N ASN A 112 29.91 -22.54 -5.66
CA ASN A 112 29.16 -21.62 -6.49
C ASN A 112 27.81 -21.32 -5.85
N TYR A 113 27.72 -20.15 -5.25
CA TYR A 113 26.47 -19.63 -4.71
C TYR A 113 25.69 -18.93 -5.83
N PRO A 114 24.48 -19.39 -6.20
CA PRO A 114 23.72 -18.78 -7.28
C PRO A 114 23.25 -17.35 -6.97
N GLU A 115 23.22 -16.96 -5.70
CA GLU A 115 22.77 -15.65 -5.21
C GLU A 115 23.34 -15.36 -3.81
N ALA A 116 23.14 -14.13 -3.31
CA ALA A 116 23.42 -13.82 -1.91
C ALA A 116 22.40 -14.53 -1.00
N GLY A 117 22.85 -15.00 0.17
CA GLY A 117 21.95 -15.69 1.10
C GLY A 117 22.69 -16.57 2.12
N ARG A 118 21.89 -17.27 2.93
CA ARG A 118 22.38 -18.20 3.94
C ARG A 118 22.38 -19.62 3.39
N TYR A 119 23.50 -20.32 3.53
CA TYR A 119 23.69 -21.66 2.99
C TYR A 119 24.13 -22.62 4.09
N THR A 120 23.62 -23.85 4.05
CA THR A 120 23.99 -24.92 4.98
C THR A 120 24.73 -26.02 4.23
N PHE A 121 25.96 -26.26 4.67
CA PHE A 121 26.76 -27.39 4.25
C PHE A 121 26.50 -28.57 5.18
N THR A 122 26.20 -29.73 4.62
CA THR A 122 25.97 -30.97 5.38
C THR A 122 26.96 -32.01 4.92
N LEU A 123 27.75 -32.54 5.86
CA LEU A 123 28.67 -33.65 5.67
C LEU A 123 28.06 -34.91 6.27
N ASP A 124 27.78 -35.89 5.43
CA ASP A 124 27.52 -37.26 5.86
C ASP A 124 28.87 -38.00 5.93
N VAL A 125 29.32 -38.26 7.15
CA VAL A 125 30.62 -38.91 7.39
C VAL A 125 30.62 -40.40 7.07
N ASN A 126 29.45 -41.04 7.02
CA ASN A 126 29.33 -42.47 6.73
C ASN A 126 29.41 -42.72 5.23
N SER A 127 28.70 -41.89 4.46
CA SER A 127 28.73 -41.97 2.99
C SER A 127 29.84 -41.13 2.37
N LEU A 128 30.57 -40.34 3.17
CA LEU A 128 31.58 -39.38 2.72
C LEU A 128 31.00 -38.44 1.65
N ARG A 129 29.86 -37.83 1.94
CA ARG A 129 29.19 -36.89 1.02
C ARG A 129 29.04 -35.52 1.63
N LEU A 130 29.41 -34.50 0.85
CA LEU A 130 29.19 -33.11 1.17
C LEU A 130 28.06 -32.55 0.28
N ASN A 131 27.07 -31.93 0.91
CA ASN A 131 25.95 -31.28 0.25
C ASN A 131 25.95 -29.80 0.60
N LEU A 132 25.61 -28.96 -0.38
CA LEU A 132 25.28 -27.55 -0.17
C LEU A 132 23.78 -27.34 -0.37
N SER A 133 23.10 -26.85 0.66
CA SER A 133 21.70 -26.42 0.57
C SER A 133 21.60 -24.92 0.87
N LYS A 134 20.62 -24.24 0.28
CA LYS A 134 20.30 -22.85 0.62
C LYS A 134 19.29 -22.93 1.75
N GLU A 135 19.59 -22.29 2.87
CA GLU A 135 18.59 -22.15 3.91
C GLU A 135 17.48 -21.28 3.31
N SER A 136 16.30 -21.87 3.19
CA SER A 136 15.13 -21.15 2.73
C SER A 136 14.93 -19.99 3.71
N THR A 137 15.24 -18.77 3.28
CA THR A 137 14.84 -17.54 3.99
C THR A 137 13.33 -17.33 3.94
N ALA A 138 12.55 -18.32 3.48
CA ALA A 138 11.18 -18.43 3.92
C ALA A 138 11.21 -18.52 5.44
N LEU A 139 10.94 -17.38 6.09
CA LEU A 139 9.93 -17.35 7.13
C LEU A 139 8.98 -18.51 6.83
N ASN A 140 8.96 -19.54 7.68
CA ASN A 140 8.00 -20.66 7.63
C ASN A 140 6.58 -20.15 7.94
N VAL A 141 6.23 -19.05 7.32
CA VAL A 141 4.88 -18.64 7.03
C VAL A 141 4.51 -19.47 5.79
N PRO A 142 3.54 -20.38 5.89
CA PRO A 142 3.01 -21.03 4.70
C PRO A 142 2.57 -19.96 3.71
N LEU A 143 3.18 -19.94 2.52
CA LEU A 143 2.66 -19.21 1.37
C LEU A 143 1.28 -19.81 1.11
N ARG A 144 0.23 -19.05 1.43
CA ARG A 144 -1.12 -19.49 1.11
C ARG A 144 -1.36 -19.35 -0.38
N ASP A 145 -1.92 -20.39 -0.97
CA ASP A 145 -2.44 -20.35 -2.32
C ASP A 145 -3.55 -19.31 -2.40
N ALA A 146 -3.59 -18.58 -3.51
CA ALA A 146 -4.66 -17.66 -3.81
C ALA A 146 -6.01 -18.39 -3.84
N ALA A 147 -7.04 -17.79 -3.25
CA ALA A 147 -8.38 -18.36 -3.30
C ALA A 147 -8.95 -18.32 -4.73
N PHE A 148 -8.66 -17.23 -5.47
CA PHE A 148 -9.03 -17.06 -6.87
C PHE A 148 -8.28 -15.87 -7.49
N GLU A 149 -8.31 -15.80 -8.83
CA GLU A 149 -7.77 -14.69 -9.64
C GLU A 149 -8.88 -14.03 -10.47
N VAL A 150 -8.97 -12.70 -10.48
CA VAL A 150 -9.88 -11.93 -11.35
C VAL A 150 -9.06 -11.07 -12.30
N LYS A 151 -9.46 -10.95 -13.57
CA LYS A 151 -8.78 -10.07 -14.53
C LYS A 151 -9.36 -8.66 -14.49
N GLY A 152 -8.50 -7.64 -14.57
CA GLY A 152 -8.90 -6.24 -14.55
C GLY A 152 -8.40 -5.47 -13.34
N ARG A 153 -8.69 -4.17 -13.31
CA ARG A 153 -8.64 -3.36 -12.09
C ARG A 153 -9.88 -3.67 -11.25
N VAL A 154 -9.72 -3.76 -9.93
CA VAL A 154 -10.81 -4.10 -9.02
C VAL A 154 -11.07 -2.94 -8.08
N VAL A 155 -12.35 -2.65 -7.87
CA VAL A 155 -12.83 -1.58 -7.00
C VAL A 155 -13.97 -2.11 -6.13
N THR A 156 -14.09 -1.57 -4.92
CA THR A 156 -15.26 -1.80 -4.07
C THR A 156 -16.10 -0.54 -3.98
N ASP A 157 -17.39 -0.72 -3.73
CA ASP A 157 -18.26 0.38 -3.33
C ASP A 157 -18.37 0.52 -1.81
N THR A 158 -19.17 1.49 -1.36
CA THR A 158 -19.39 1.77 0.07
C THR A 158 -20.11 0.64 0.81
N GLN A 159 -20.70 -0.32 0.10
CA GLN A 159 -21.33 -1.52 0.67
C GLN A 159 -20.40 -2.75 0.62
N GLY A 160 -19.15 -2.58 0.18
CA GLY A 160 -18.17 -3.67 0.05
C GLY A 160 -18.41 -4.59 -1.14
N ARG A 161 -19.26 -4.21 -2.11
CA ARG A 161 -19.50 -5.00 -3.32
C ARG A 161 -18.31 -4.86 -4.27
N LEU A 162 -17.88 -5.98 -4.83
CA LEU A 162 -16.67 -6.07 -5.63
C LEU A 162 -16.98 -5.94 -7.14
N PHE A 163 -16.21 -5.08 -7.81
CA PHE A 163 -16.29 -4.91 -9.26
C PHE A 163 -14.91 -5.00 -9.89
N ALA A 164 -14.83 -5.56 -11.09
CA ALA A 164 -13.61 -5.65 -11.89
C ALA A 164 -13.80 -4.99 -13.25
N ASP A 165 -12.98 -4.00 -13.61
CA ASP A 165 -12.98 -3.36 -14.91
C ASP A 165 -11.75 -3.71 -15.76
N THR A 166 -11.97 -3.97 -17.04
CA THR A 166 -10.89 -4.15 -18.02
C THR A 166 -10.73 -2.86 -18.81
N VAL A 167 -9.50 -2.38 -18.98
CA VAL A 167 -9.21 -1.16 -19.76
C VAL A 167 -8.90 -1.49 -21.23
N GLY A 168 -9.12 -0.53 -22.13
CA GLY A 168 -8.83 -0.69 -23.57
C GLY A 168 -10.07 -0.91 -24.45
N ASN A 169 -9.84 -1.24 -25.72
CA ASN A 169 -10.90 -1.61 -26.65
C ASN A 169 -11.60 -2.89 -26.17
N GLY A 170 -12.93 -2.86 -26.07
CA GLY A 170 -13.69 -3.95 -25.47
C GLY A 170 -13.58 -3.96 -23.94
N SER A 171 -13.27 -2.82 -23.34
CA SER A 171 -13.38 -2.62 -21.89
C SER A 171 -14.74 -3.06 -21.37
N SER A 172 -14.73 -3.51 -20.12
CA SER A 172 -15.89 -4.08 -19.47
C SER A 172 -15.86 -3.74 -17.99
N LEU A 173 -17.03 -3.74 -17.36
CA LEU A 173 -17.18 -3.75 -15.91
C LEU A 173 -17.93 -5.01 -15.52
N SER A 174 -17.36 -5.79 -14.63
CA SER A 174 -17.95 -7.01 -14.10
C SER A 174 -18.22 -6.85 -12.61
N ARG A 175 -19.36 -7.35 -12.12
CA ARG A 175 -19.55 -7.56 -10.69
C ARG A 175 -19.05 -8.94 -10.31
N ILE A 176 -18.32 -9.03 -9.22
CA ILE A 176 -17.65 -10.25 -8.77
C ILE A 176 -18.24 -10.69 -7.44
N ASP A 177 -18.45 -12.00 -7.28
CA ASP A 177 -18.73 -12.60 -5.99
C ASP A 177 -17.46 -12.61 -5.13
N PRO A 178 -17.43 -11.85 -4.02
CA PRO A 178 -16.26 -11.77 -3.16
C PRO A 178 -15.82 -13.11 -2.56
N ALA A 179 -16.71 -14.11 -2.44
CA ALA A 179 -16.42 -15.37 -1.76
C ALA A 179 -15.62 -16.36 -2.63
N ASN A 180 -15.81 -16.32 -3.95
CA ASN A 180 -15.26 -17.32 -4.87
C ASN A 180 -14.68 -16.72 -6.17
N GLY A 181 -14.77 -15.41 -6.37
CA GLY A 181 -14.25 -14.73 -7.55
C GLY A 181 -15.09 -14.89 -8.81
N GLN A 182 -16.27 -15.51 -8.72
CA GLN A 182 -17.14 -15.72 -9.86
C GLN A 182 -17.71 -14.38 -10.35
N THR A 183 -17.63 -14.15 -11.65
CA THR A 183 -18.35 -13.03 -12.28
C THR A 183 -19.86 -13.27 -12.20
N LEU A 184 -20.56 -12.38 -11.51
CA LEU A 184 -22.02 -12.38 -11.38
C LEU A 184 -22.70 -11.81 -12.63
N TRP A 185 -22.17 -10.70 -13.15
CA TRP A 185 -22.61 -10.10 -14.42
C TRP A 185 -21.50 -9.23 -15.01
N THR A 186 -21.61 -8.92 -16.30
CA THR A 186 -20.66 -8.04 -17.02
C THR A 186 -21.40 -7.07 -17.95
N VAL A 187 -21.05 -5.80 -17.87
CA VAL A 187 -21.37 -4.77 -18.88
C VAL A 187 -20.15 -4.59 -19.78
N ARG A 188 -20.33 -4.71 -21.10
CA ARG A 188 -19.27 -4.51 -22.10
C ARG A 188 -19.61 -3.34 -23.01
N ALA A 189 -18.58 -2.61 -23.44
CA ALA A 189 -18.70 -1.68 -24.55
C ALA A 189 -18.50 -2.44 -25.87
N ASP A 190 -19.50 -2.42 -26.76
CA ASP A 190 -19.35 -2.95 -28.12
C ASP A 190 -18.31 -2.13 -28.91
N GLN A 191 -18.27 -0.82 -28.66
CA GLN A 191 -17.27 0.13 -29.15
C GLN A 191 -16.93 1.15 -28.05
N GLY A 192 -15.66 1.55 -27.97
CA GLY A 192 -15.18 2.53 -27.01
C GLY A 192 -14.91 1.95 -25.61
N TYR A 193 -15.18 2.77 -24.58
CA TYR A 193 -14.77 2.51 -23.21
C TYR A 193 -15.95 2.35 -22.24
N VAL A 194 -15.80 1.49 -21.23
CA VAL A 194 -16.62 1.45 -20.02
C VAL A 194 -15.89 2.25 -18.95
N VAL A 195 -16.45 3.38 -18.57
CA VAL A 195 -15.96 4.20 -17.46
C VAL A 195 -16.94 4.07 -16.31
N SER A 196 -16.42 3.67 -15.15
CA SER A 196 -17.20 3.49 -13.93
C SER A 196 -16.55 4.26 -12.79
N ASN A 197 -17.38 4.75 -11.87
CA ASN A 197 -16.97 5.27 -10.58
C ASN A 197 -17.93 4.68 -9.54
N THR A 198 -17.43 4.01 -8.51
CA THR A 198 -18.31 3.40 -7.49
C THR A 198 -19.05 4.45 -6.65
N GLN A 199 -18.63 5.71 -6.70
CA GLN A 199 -19.39 6.86 -6.17
C GLN A 199 -20.66 7.16 -6.99
N CYS A 200 -20.76 6.65 -8.22
CA CYS A 200 -21.94 6.72 -9.07
C CYS A 200 -22.95 5.59 -8.80
N ILE A 201 -22.97 5.03 -7.60
CA ILE A 201 -23.97 4.05 -7.18
C ILE A 201 -24.94 4.69 -6.21
N GLN A 202 -26.24 4.69 -6.55
CA GLN A 202 -27.31 5.25 -5.72
C GLN A 202 -28.50 4.30 -5.71
N ASN A 203 -29.01 3.95 -4.53
CA ASN A 203 -30.19 3.10 -4.36
C ASN A 203 -30.15 1.81 -5.21
N ASP A 204 -29.01 1.10 -5.20
CA ASP A 204 -28.76 -0.11 -5.99
C ASP A 204 -28.72 0.09 -7.52
N VAL A 205 -28.65 1.33 -8.00
CA VAL A 205 -28.45 1.66 -9.41
C VAL A 205 -27.05 2.25 -9.60
N MET A 206 -26.29 1.70 -10.54
CA MET A 206 -24.99 2.19 -10.94
C MET A 206 -25.10 2.92 -12.28
N PHE A 207 -24.55 4.13 -12.33
CA PHE A 207 -24.46 4.92 -13.56
C PHE A 207 -23.07 4.75 -14.18
N LEU A 208 -23.04 4.44 -15.47
CA LEU A 208 -21.84 4.09 -16.22
C LEU A 208 -21.81 4.83 -17.56
N THR A 209 -20.64 5.21 -18.01
CA THR A 209 -20.44 5.59 -19.41
C THR A 209 -19.98 4.35 -20.19
N VAL A 210 -20.67 4.00 -21.27
CA VAL A 210 -20.43 2.79 -22.08
C VAL A 210 -20.44 3.16 -23.55
N GLY A 211 -19.24 3.25 -24.16
CA GLY A 211 -19.12 3.85 -25.50
C GLY A 211 -19.72 5.26 -25.45
N THR A 212 -20.48 5.67 -26.45
CA THR A 212 -21.13 7.00 -26.53
C THR A 212 -22.45 7.10 -25.75
N LYS A 213 -22.68 6.24 -24.75
CA LYS A 213 -23.93 6.21 -23.98
C LYS A 213 -23.64 6.36 -22.49
N VAL A 214 -24.63 6.86 -21.75
CA VAL A 214 -24.73 6.58 -20.31
C VAL A 214 -25.79 5.52 -20.07
N LYS A 215 -25.45 4.54 -19.24
CA LYS A 215 -26.33 3.45 -18.82
C LYS A 215 -26.53 3.51 -17.32
N ALA A 216 -27.77 3.37 -16.89
CA ALA A 216 -28.11 2.98 -15.53
C ALA A 216 -28.34 1.48 -15.48
N VAL A 217 -27.64 0.77 -14.61
CA VAL A 217 -27.79 -0.67 -14.41
C VAL A 217 -28.06 -0.98 -12.94
N ARG A 218 -28.89 -1.99 -12.66
CA ARG A 218 -29.04 -2.48 -11.29
C ARG A 218 -27.76 -3.17 -10.86
N VAL A 219 -27.26 -2.84 -9.67
CA VAL A 219 -26.05 -3.45 -9.15
C VAL A 219 -26.26 -4.92 -8.83
N GLN A 220 -27.48 -5.32 -8.43
CA GLN A 220 -27.75 -6.72 -8.11
C GLN A 220 -27.47 -7.68 -9.27
N ASP A 221 -27.94 -7.38 -10.47
CA ASP A 221 -27.97 -8.32 -11.60
C ASP A 221 -27.44 -7.75 -12.92
N GLY A 222 -27.02 -6.49 -12.94
CA GLY A 222 -26.49 -5.82 -14.13
C GLY A 222 -27.57 -5.50 -15.17
N GLN A 223 -28.86 -5.68 -14.85
CA GLN A 223 -29.93 -5.38 -15.78
C GLN A 223 -30.03 -3.87 -16.01
N GLY A 224 -30.17 -3.47 -17.27
CA GLY A 224 -30.37 -2.09 -17.65
C GLY A 224 -31.68 -1.53 -17.09
N VAL A 225 -31.59 -0.35 -16.47
CA VAL A 225 -32.74 0.45 -16.01
C VAL A 225 -33.14 1.43 -17.11
N TRP A 226 -32.17 2.20 -17.61
CA TRP A 226 -32.32 3.10 -18.74
C TRP A 226 -30.97 3.32 -19.43
N GLU A 227 -31.00 3.82 -20.66
CA GLU A 227 -29.82 4.31 -21.36
C GLU A 227 -30.12 5.64 -22.05
N SER A 228 -29.11 6.50 -22.18
CA SER A 228 -29.17 7.74 -22.93
C SER A 228 -27.96 7.85 -23.85
N ASP A 229 -28.22 8.21 -25.10
CA ASP A 229 -27.16 8.58 -26.05
C ASP A 229 -26.55 9.91 -25.64
N LEU A 230 -25.24 10.03 -25.84
CA LEU A 230 -24.50 11.27 -25.64
C LEU A 230 -24.28 11.95 -26.98
N SER A 231 -24.65 13.22 -27.06
CA SER A 231 -24.23 14.07 -28.16
C SER A 231 -22.79 14.54 -27.91
N GLY A 232 -21.83 14.08 -28.71
CA GLY A 232 -20.43 14.50 -28.64
C GLY A 232 -19.45 13.34 -28.60
N SER A 233 -18.15 13.66 -28.69
CA SER A 233 -17.09 12.67 -28.51
C SER A 233 -16.75 12.53 -27.04
N LEU A 234 -16.64 11.29 -26.58
CA LEU A 234 -15.99 11.00 -25.30
C LEU A 234 -14.50 10.83 -25.56
N ASP A 235 -13.78 11.94 -25.69
CA ASP A 235 -12.33 11.85 -25.66
C ASP A 235 -11.92 11.40 -24.24
N MET A 236 -11.18 10.29 -24.17
CA MET A 236 -10.82 9.57 -22.94
C MET A 236 -10.14 10.43 -21.88
N ASN A 237 -9.55 11.55 -22.29
CA ASN A 237 -8.82 12.43 -21.38
C ASN A 237 -9.72 13.43 -20.65
N GLN A 238 -10.99 13.59 -21.04
CA GLN A 238 -11.79 14.76 -20.64
C GLN A 238 -13.24 14.46 -20.28
N SER A 239 -13.73 13.25 -20.57
CA SER A 239 -15.15 12.94 -20.39
C SER A 239 -15.38 12.06 -19.17
N PHE A 240 -15.90 12.67 -18.12
CA PHE A 240 -16.20 12.01 -16.86
C PHE A 240 -17.70 12.10 -16.55
N LEU A 241 -18.21 11.04 -15.95
CA LEU A 241 -19.53 11.04 -15.33
C LEU A 241 -19.36 11.50 -13.88
N SER A 242 -19.98 12.62 -13.55
CA SER A 242 -19.97 13.21 -12.22
C SER A 242 -21.29 12.90 -11.52
N CYS A 243 -21.21 12.11 -10.46
CA CYS A 243 -22.36 11.75 -9.64
C CYS A 243 -22.23 12.40 -8.27
N PHE A 244 -23.30 13.07 -7.86
CA PHE A 244 -23.42 13.69 -6.55
C PHE A 244 -24.50 12.96 -5.78
N GLU A 245 -24.24 12.69 -4.50
CA GLU A 245 -25.17 11.97 -3.62
C GLU A 245 -26.55 12.62 -3.61
N LEU A 246 -26.56 13.95 -3.52
CA LEU A 246 -27.78 14.75 -3.49
C LEU A 246 -28.26 15.14 -4.89
N GLY A 247 -29.54 15.47 -4.98
CA GLY A 247 -30.15 16.03 -6.18
C GLY A 247 -30.57 15.02 -7.25
N HIS A 248 -31.25 15.52 -8.29
CA HIS A 248 -31.98 14.69 -9.25
C HIS A 248 -31.20 14.36 -10.52
N ASN A 249 -30.09 15.03 -10.77
CA ASN A 249 -29.36 14.96 -12.02
C ASN A 249 -27.94 14.41 -11.83
N LEU A 250 -27.48 13.62 -12.80
CA LEU A 250 -26.06 13.32 -13.02
C LEU A 250 -25.50 14.33 -14.04
N LEU A 251 -24.22 14.66 -13.94
CA LEU A 251 -23.55 15.54 -14.90
C LEU A 251 -22.57 14.77 -15.77
N ILE A 252 -22.64 15.03 -17.07
CA ILE A 252 -21.76 14.43 -18.06
C ILE A 252 -20.94 15.52 -18.70
N HIS A 253 -19.64 15.30 -18.73
CA HIS A 253 -18.65 16.18 -19.34
C HIS A 253 -18.36 15.65 -20.73
N THR A 254 -18.57 16.49 -21.74
CA THR A 254 -18.23 16.20 -23.14
C THR A 254 -17.42 17.35 -23.70
N SER A 255 -16.41 17.03 -24.50
CA SER A 255 -15.54 18.01 -25.15
C SER A 255 -15.58 17.76 -26.64
N ASP A 256 -15.80 18.82 -27.42
CA ASP A 256 -15.71 18.73 -28.86
C ASP A 256 -14.22 18.71 -29.24
N SER A 257 -13.80 17.68 -29.97
CA SER A 257 -12.39 17.48 -30.31
C SER A 257 -11.78 18.74 -30.92
N GLY A 258 -10.74 19.29 -30.27
CA GLY A 258 -10.03 20.49 -30.73
C GLY A 258 -10.63 21.82 -30.30
N GLN A 259 -11.69 21.84 -29.50
CA GLN A 259 -12.22 23.06 -28.88
C GLN A 259 -11.85 23.11 -27.39
N PRO A 260 -11.55 24.30 -26.84
CA PRO A 260 -11.28 24.45 -25.42
C PRO A 260 -12.57 24.43 -24.57
N ASN A 261 -13.76 24.42 -25.17
CA ASN A 261 -15.01 24.46 -24.43
C ASN A 261 -15.42 23.07 -23.92
N THR A 262 -16.14 23.04 -22.80
CA THR A 262 -16.73 21.79 -22.28
C THR A 262 -18.24 21.94 -22.24
N ARG A 263 -18.94 20.98 -22.86
CA ARG A 263 -20.39 20.82 -22.74
C ARG A 263 -20.70 19.91 -21.56
N LEU A 264 -21.43 20.45 -20.60
CA LEU A 264 -22.03 19.75 -19.47
C LEU A 264 -23.48 19.40 -19.80
N THR A 265 -23.82 18.12 -19.72
CA THR A 265 -25.18 17.63 -19.92
C THR A 265 -25.71 17.06 -18.61
N ALA A 266 -26.82 17.58 -18.13
CA ALA A 266 -27.51 17.04 -16.97
C ALA A 266 -28.53 16.00 -17.40
N LEU A 267 -28.38 14.75 -16.96
CA LEU A 267 -29.38 13.71 -17.16
C LEU A 267 -30.12 13.45 -15.86
N ASN A 268 -31.44 13.26 -15.95
CA ASN A 268 -32.25 12.86 -14.83
C ASN A 268 -31.89 11.42 -14.40
N LYS A 269 -31.55 11.23 -13.12
CA LYS A 269 -31.07 9.94 -12.58
C LYS A 269 -32.09 8.81 -12.70
N TYR A 270 -33.39 9.12 -12.77
CA TYR A 270 -34.45 8.12 -12.76
C TYR A 270 -34.79 7.58 -14.14
N ASN A 271 -34.66 8.39 -15.19
CA ASN A 271 -35.10 8.02 -16.54
C ASN A 271 -34.08 8.30 -17.65
N GLY A 272 -32.92 8.88 -17.32
CA GLY A 272 -31.85 9.17 -18.27
C GLY A 272 -32.11 10.36 -19.20
N GLN A 273 -33.26 11.03 -19.10
CA GLN A 273 -33.59 12.13 -20.00
C GLN A 273 -32.71 13.34 -19.72
N THR A 274 -32.25 13.99 -20.79
CA THR A 274 -31.56 15.28 -20.70
C THR A 274 -32.50 16.31 -20.08
N SER A 275 -32.11 16.83 -18.92
CA SER A 275 -32.81 17.92 -18.24
C SER A 275 -32.39 19.27 -18.82
N TRP A 276 -31.09 19.45 -19.03
CA TRP A 276 -30.52 20.68 -19.63
C TRP A 276 -29.08 20.44 -20.08
N THR A 277 -28.55 21.41 -20.83
CA THR A 277 -27.14 21.48 -21.23
C THR A 277 -26.56 22.85 -20.92
N TYR A 278 -25.27 22.89 -20.57
CA TYR A 278 -24.49 24.10 -20.34
C TYR A 278 -23.16 23.97 -21.07
N THR A 279 -22.70 25.03 -21.73
CA THR A 279 -21.39 25.04 -22.40
C THR A 279 -20.51 26.07 -21.70
N SER A 280 -19.39 25.61 -21.15
CA SER A 280 -18.35 26.46 -20.57
C SER A 280 -17.49 27.08 -21.67
N ASP A 281 -17.03 28.32 -21.47
CA ASP A 281 -16.13 29.03 -22.38
C ASP A 281 -14.72 28.42 -22.44
N SER A 282 -14.38 27.57 -21.46
CA SER A 282 -13.10 26.87 -21.36
C SER A 282 -13.28 25.46 -20.79
N TYR A 283 -12.16 24.74 -20.60
CA TYR A 283 -12.18 23.38 -20.12
C TYR A 283 -12.76 23.37 -18.71
N ALA A 284 -13.79 22.56 -18.47
CA ALA A 284 -14.53 22.59 -17.24
C ALA A 284 -14.83 21.22 -16.64
N SER A 285 -14.80 21.16 -15.30
CA SER A 285 -15.20 19.98 -14.53
C SER A 285 -16.21 20.36 -13.45
N ALA A 286 -17.04 19.40 -13.06
CA ALA A 286 -18.02 19.55 -12.01
C ALA A 286 -17.34 19.09 -10.73
N MET A 287 -17.19 20.00 -9.78
CA MET A 287 -16.50 19.74 -8.54
C MET A 287 -17.44 19.22 -7.47
N ALA A 288 -18.65 19.76 -7.43
CA ALA A 288 -19.62 19.50 -6.39
C ALA A 288 -21.06 19.71 -6.90
N GLY A 289 -22.02 19.10 -6.22
CA GLY A 289 -23.43 19.23 -6.51
C GLY A 289 -24.27 18.91 -5.28
N ASP A 290 -25.33 19.68 -5.08
CA ASP A 290 -26.35 19.44 -4.06
C ASP A 290 -27.76 19.40 -4.68
N TRP A 291 -28.82 19.59 -3.89
CA TRP A 291 -30.21 19.63 -4.36
C TRP A 291 -30.55 20.87 -5.23
N ASN A 292 -29.72 21.91 -5.18
CA ASN A 292 -30.02 23.23 -5.71
C ASN A 292 -28.95 23.74 -6.69
N HIS A 293 -27.71 23.26 -6.55
CA HIS A 293 -26.54 23.81 -7.22
C HIS A 293 -25.65 22.73 -7.84
N PHE A 294 -25.02 23.09 -8.95
CA PHE A 294 -23.76 22.47 -9.38
C PHE A 294 -22.65 23.50 -9.40
N VAL A 295 -21.47 23.10 -8.94
CA VAL A 295 -20.28 23.94 -8.94
C VAL A 295 -19.33 23.46 -9.99
N ILE A 296 -19.10 24.30 -10.98
CA ILE A 296 -18.25 24.03 -12.12
C ILE A 296 -16.97 24.82 -11.94
N ASN A 297 -15.81 24.16 -12.02
CA ASN A 297 -14.56 24.87 -12.27
C ASN A 297 -14.29 24.87 -13.75
N SER A 298 -13.79 25.99 -14.25
CA SER A 298 -13.26 26.07 -15.60
C SER A 298 -11.90 26.76 -15.57
N TYR A 299 -10.98 26.29 -16.38
CA TYR A 299 -9.63 26.83 -16.45
C TYR A 299 -9.30 27.23 -17.89
N GLY A 300 -8.97 28.51 -18.08
CA GLY A 300 -8.59 29.06 -19.38
C GLY A 300 -7.78 30.33 -19.20
N ASN A 301 -6.78 30.54 -20.06
CA ASN A 301 -5.94 31.75 -20.06
C ASN A 301 -5.26 32.05 -18.70
N GLY A 302 -4.91 31.02 -17.92
CA GLY A 302 -4.29 31.19 -16.61
C GLY A 302 -5.25 31.61 -15.48
N VAL A 303 -6.55 31.68 -15.75
CA VAL A 303 -7.59 32.06 -14.78
C VAL A 303 -8.48 30.86 -14.49
N THR A 304 -8.72 30.62 -13.20
CA THR A 304 -9.75 29.68 -12.75
C THR A 304 -11.05 30.44 -12.55
N LYS A 305 -12.10 30.03 -13.26
CA LYS A 305 -13.45 30.56 -13.09
C LYS A 305 -14.32 29.49 -12.44
N PHE A 306 -15.03 29.89 -11.40
CA PHE A 306 -16.02 29.04 -10.76
C PHE A 306 -17.40 29.52 -11.17
N THR A 307 -18.22 28.61 -11.67
CA THR A 307 -19.59 28.90 -12.10
C THR A 307 -20.54 28.03 -11.30
N VAL A 308 -21.50 28.67 -10.63
CA VAL A 308 -22.58 27.96 -9.95
C VAL A 308 -23.81 27.95 -10.84
N LEU A 309 -24.25 26.74 -11.18
CA LEU A 309 -25.44 26.50 -11.98
C LEU A 309 -26.60 26.10 -11.06
N ASP A 310 -27.80 26.52 -11.43
CA ASP A 310 -29.02 25.92 -10.88
C ASP A 310 -29.11 24.45 -11.28
N GLN A 311 -29.29 23.56 -10.31
CA GLN A 311 -29.32 22.12 -10.57
C GLN A 311 -30.47 21.68 -11.49
N SER A 312 -31.61 22.36 -11.38
CA SER A 312 -32.84 22.01 -12.10
C SER A 312 -32.92 22.63 -13.49
N LEU A 313 -32.36 23.83 -13.67
CA LEU A 313 -32.48 24.62 -14.90
C LEU A 313 -31.19 24.67 -15.72
N GLY A 314 -30.02 24.42 -15.13
CA GLY A 314 -28.72 24.57 -15.79
C GLY A 314 -28.31 26.02 -16.04
N THR A 315 -29.07 26.99 -15.54
CA THR A 315 -28.79 28.41 -15.69
C THR A 315 -27.72 28.86 -14.70
N VAL A 316 -26.81 29.72 -15.14
CA VAL A 316 -25.82 30.35 -14.26
C VAL A 316 -26.52 31.20 -13.21
N ARG A 317 -26.31 30.88 -11.93
CA ARG A 317 -26.75 31.70 -10.80
C ARG A 317 -25.75 32.81 -10.54
N TRP A 318 -24.47 32.45 -10.46
CA TRP A 318 -23.37 33.40 -10.38
C TRP A 318 -22.09 32.73 -10.87
N SER A 319 -21.09 33.55 -11.19
CA SER A 319 -19.74 33.08 -11.50
C SER A 319 -18.70 34.01 -10.91
N ARG A 320 -17.54 33.48 -10.57
CA ARG A 320 -16.44 34.21 -9.94
C ARG A 320 -15.10 33.75 -10.48
N GLU A 321 -14.27 34.69 -10.88
CA GLU A 321 -12.88 34.42 -11.24
C GLU A 321 -12.00 34.50 -10.00
N VAL A 322 -11.12 33.51 -9.84
CA VAL A 322 -10.21 33.42 -8.71
C VAL A 322 -8.79 33.29 -9.26
N SER A 323 -8.01 34.36 -9.09
CA SER A 323 -6.59 34.37 -9.42
C SER A 323 -5.81 33.68 -8.31
N ASN A 324 -5.07 32.62 -8.64
CA ASN A 324 -4.20 31.89 -7.70
C ASN A 324 -4.92 31.42 -6.43
N GLY A 325 -6.06 30.74 -6.60
CA GLY A 325 -6.85 30.20 -5.51
C GLY A 325 -7.76 29.06 -5.96
N TRP A 326 -8.57 28.55 -5.04
CA TRP A 326 -9.57 27.52 -5.30
C TRP A 326 -10.84 27.76 -4.50
N ILE A 327 -11.95 27.18 -4.95
CA ILE A 327 -13.20 27.12 -4.18
C ILE A 327 -13.34 25.70 -3.64
N ASP A 328 -13.66 25.62 -2.36
CA ASP A 328 -13.98 24.40 -1.67
C ASP A 328 -15.46 24.36 -1.25
N LEU A 329 -16.02 23.16 -1.16
CA LEU A 329 -17.38 22.92 -0.67
C LEU A 329 -17.34 21.88 0.44
N ASP A 330 -17.98 22.19 1.56
CA ASP A 330 -18.15 21.21 2.62
C ASP A 330 -19.41 20.34 2.45
N SER A 331 -19.58 19.37 3.35
CA SER A 331 -20.73 18.46 3.35
C SER A 331 -22.08 19.13 3.63
N LYS A 332 -22.09 20.39 4.07
CA LYS A 332 -23.30 21.20 4.29
C LYS A 332 -23.59 22.14 3.12
N GLY A 333 -22.79 22.11 2.05
CA GLY A 333 -22.95 22.98 0.88
C GLY A 333 -22.46 24.41 1.08
N ARG A 334 -21.61 24.68 2.08
CA ARG A 334 -20.98 26.00 2.25
C ARG A 334 -19.81 26.16 1.30
N PHE A 335 -19.68 27.35 0.72
CA PHE A 335 -18.66 27.67 -0.27
C PHE A 335 -17.51 28.45 0.37
N PHE A 336 -16.29 27.94 0.24
CA PHE A 336 -15.10 28.62 0.73
C PHE A 336 -14.15 28.94 -0.43
N GLU A 337 -13.96 30.22 -0.72
CA GLU A 337 -12.93 30.68 -1.65
C GLU A 337 -11.63 30.88 -0.87
N GLN A 338 -10.58 30.16 -1.24
CA GLN A 338 -9.24 30.29 -0.68
C GLN A 338 -8.29 30.93 -1.69
N SER A 339 -7.53 31.92 -1.23
CA SER A 339 -6.31 32.41 -1.89
C SER A 339 -5.11 32.22 -0.94
N GLN A 340 -3.92 32.66 -1.37
CA GLN A 340 -2.70 32.60 -0.55
C GLN A 340 -2.76 33.40 0.76
N SER A 341 -3.69 34.33 0.94
CA SER A 341 -3.73 35.21 2.13
C SER A 341 -5.11 35.39 2.75
N GLN A 342 -6.15 34.84 2.14
CA GLN A 342 -7.50 34.93 2.69
C GLN A 342 -8.34 33.70 2.36
N ILE A 343 -9.29 33.42 3.24
CA ILE A 343 -10.40 32.51 3.01
C ILE A 343 -11.69 33.29 3.16
N SER A 344 -12.59 33.16 2.20
CA SER A 344 -13.90 33.80 2.21
C SER A 344 -15.00 32.75 2.16
N HIS A 345 -15.97 32.86 3.06
CA HIS A 345 -17.21 32.10 2.96
C HIS A 345 -18.18 32.85 2.06
N LEU A 346 -18.67 32.17 1.03
CA LEU A 346 -19.56 32.75 0.04
C LEU A 346 -20.99 32.27 0.28
N ASP A 347 -21.94 33.17 0.05
CA ASP A 347 -23.35 32.83 -0.02
C ASP A 347 -23.57 31.94 -1.24
N PRO A 348 -24.12 30.72 -1.07
CA PRO A 348 -24.29 29.78 -2.18
C PRO A 348 -25.23 30.30 -3.27
N TRP A 349 -26.15 31.21 -2.93
CA TRP A 349 -27.18 31.71 -3.85
C TRP A 349 -26.72 32.86 -4.73
N SER A 350 -25.93 33.78 -4.17
CA SER A 350 -25.51 35.02 -4.82
C SER A 350 -24.02 35.07 -5.14
N GLY A 351 -23.19 34.22 -4.52
CA GLY A 351 -21.74 34.29 -4.59
C GLY A 351 -21.13 35.46 -3.81
N SER A 352 -21.97 36.23 -3.08
CA SER A 352 -21.50 37.32 -2.25
C SER A 352 -20.69 36.80 -1.07
N THR A 353 -19.66 37.53 -0.67
CA THR A 353 -18.85 37.15 0.49
C THR A 353 -19.62 37.44 1.78
N LEU A 354 -19.87 36.40 2.57
CA LEU A 354 -20.51 36.49 3.89
C LEU A 354 -19.51 36.92 4.96
N TRP A 355 -18.30 36.34 4.93
CA TRP A 355 -17.18 36.75 5.79
C TRP A 355 -15.85 36.45 5.12
N THR A 356 -14.79 37.13 5.57
CA THR A 356 -13.41 36.90 5.14
C THR A 356 -12.50 36.76 6.36
N TYR A 357 -11.72 35.68 6.38
CA TYR A 357 -10.58 35.48 7.27
C TYR A 357 -9.29 35.78 6.52
N LYS A 358 -8.39 36.56 7.14
CA LYS A 358 -7.05 36.83 6.59
C LYS A 358 -6.01 36.11 7.43
N GLY A 359 -5.08 35.45 6.76
CA GLY A 359 -3.97 34.76 7.41
C GLY A 359 -2.72 34.79 6.54
N ASP A 360 -1.59 34.45 7.14
CA ASP A 360 -0.30 34.52 6.48
C ASP A 360 -0.03 33.24 5.68
N SER A 361 0.18 33.35 4.37
CA SER A 361 0.57 32.21 3.50
C SER A 361 -0.30 30.96 3.71
N LEU A 362 -1.59 31.10 3.46
CA LEU A 362 -2.57 30.02 3.59
C LEU A 362 -2.26 28.89 2.61
N SER A 363 -2.07 27.69 3.14
CA SER A 363 -1.68 26.50 2.38
C SER A 363 -2.83 25.53 2.17
N GLY A 364 -3.89 25.60 2.99
CA GLY A 364 -5.01 24.66 2.90
C GLY A 364 -6.20 25.03 3.77
N LEU A 365 -7.38 24.56 3.34
CA LEU A 365 -8.57 24.47 4.17
C LEU A 365 -8.79 22.99 4.47
N VAL A 366 -8.85 22.66 5.75
CA VAL A 366 -9.11 21.30 6.23
C VAL A 366 -10.58 21.25 6.62
N ARG A 367 -11.34 20.44 5.87
CA ARG A 367 -12.76 20.24 6.10
C ARG A 367 -12.96 19.51 7.43
N THR A 368 -13.97 19.93 8.20
CA THR A 368 -14.41 19.18 9.37
C THR A 368 -15.90 18.86 9.25
N GLU A 369 -16.31 17.70 9.76
CA GLU A 369 -17.71 17.34 9.90
C GLU A 369 -18.33 18.22 11.00
N GLY A 370 -18.82 19.42 10.67
CA GLY A 370 -19.35 20.33 11.70
C GLY A 370 -19.60 21.75 11.22
N ASP A 371 -19.80 22.67 12.16
CA ASP A 371 -19.96 24.11 11.91
C ASP A 371 -18.65 24.88 12.02
N GLU A 372 -17.57 24.22 11.61
CA GLU A 372 -16.20 24.68 11.82
C GLU A 372 -15.34 24.40 10.61
N VAL A 373 -14.41 25.31 10.36
CA VAL A 373 -13.38 25.18 9.33
C VAL A 373 -12.03 25.26 10.00
N LEU A 374 -11.08 24.43 9.56
CA LEU A 374 -9.70 24.51 9.97
C LEU A 374 -8.91 25.16 8.83
N VAL A 375 -8.19 26.23 9.14
CA VAL A 375 -7.38 26.99 8.21
C VAL A 375 -5.91 26.74 8.51
N GLN A 376 -5.20 26.22 7.52
CA GLN A 376 -3.77 25.99 7.60
C GLN A 376 -3.01 27.18 7.00
N SER A 377 -2.09 27.73 7.79
CA SER A 377 -1.15 28.78 7.40
C SER A 377 0.30 28.28 7.53
N ALA A 378 1.25 29.05 7.02
CA ALA A 378 2.67 28.80 7.27
C ALA A 378 3.02 28.88 8.77
N SER A 379 2.26 29.67 9.53
CA SER A 379 2.47 29.92 10.96
C SER A 379 1.76 28.94 11.90
N GLY A 380 0.82 28.15 11.40
CA GLY A 380 0.00 27.31 12.28
C GLY A 380 -1.31 26.83 11.68
N LEU A 381 -2.21 26.50 12.59
CA LEU A 381 -3.57 26.07 12.33
C LEU A 381 -4.54 26.96 13.10
N THR A 382 -5.57 27.45 12.44
CA THR A 382 -6.64 28.24 13.08
C THR A 382 -7.98 27.56 12.86
N ARG A 383 -8.74 27.37 13.94
CA ARG A 383 -10.13 26.90 13.85
C ARG A 383 -11.07 28.09 13.83
N LEU A 384 -11.94 28.12 12.83
CA LEU A 384 -12.94 29.15 12.65
C LEU A 384 -14.34 28.57 12.84
N GLU A 385 -15.24 29.37 13.39
CA GLU A 385 -16.68 29.16 13.28
C GLU A 385 -17.09 29.37 11.82
N ALA A 386 -17.59 28.33 11.15
CA ALA A 386 -17.84 28.34 9.71
C ALA A 386 -18.92 29.35 9.29
N GLY A 387 -19.89 29.64 10.17
CA GLY A 387 -20.95 30.61 9.87
C GLY A 387 -20.47 32.06 9.89
N THR A 388 -19.48 32.40 10.71
CA THR A 388 -19.11 33.80 11.01
C THR A 388 -17.66 34.14 10.65
N GLY A 389 -16.80 33.13 10.45
CA GLY A 389 -15.37 33.30 10.27
C GLY A 389 -14.63 33.66 11.57
N ARG A 390 -15.33 33.64 12.71
CA ARG A 390 -14.74 33.99 14.01
C ARG A 390 -13.74 32.92 14.44
N SER A 391 -12.53 33.35 14.79
CA SER A 391 -11.53 32.45 15.36
C SER A 391 -12.00 31.90 16.70
N LEU A 392 -11.97 30.57 16.81
CA LEU A 392 -12.27 29.82 18.04
C LEU A 392 -10.98 29.56 18.82
N TRP A 393 -9.92 29.15 18.12
CA TRP A 393 -8.56 29.02 18.64
C TRP A 393 -7.55 29.02 17.51
N SER A 394 -6.28 29.26 17.85
CA SER A 394 -5.13 29.10 16.96
C SER A 394 -4.05 28.26 17.65
N HIS A 395 -3.37 27.42 16.87
CA HIS A 395 -2.25 26.57 17.28
C HIS A 395 -1.05 26.92 16.40
N SER A 396 0.03 27.42 16.99
CA SER A 396 1.23 27.78 16.25
C SER A 396 2.12 26.57 16.01
N PHE A 397 2.76 26.52 14.85
CA PHE A 397 3.81 25.55 14.59
C PHE A 397 5.15 26.12 15.07
N ASP A 398 5.87 25.34 15.88
CA ASP A 398 7.23 25.67 16.28
C ASP A 398 8.15 25.32 15.10
N GLY A 399 8.68 26.33 14.40
CA GLY A 399 9.60 26.09 13.30
C GLY A 399 9.84 27.31 12.43
N PRO A 400 10.87 27.29 11.57
CA PRO A 400 11.03 28.31 10.55
C PRO A 400 9.79 28.31 9.66
N GLN A 401 9.19 29.49 9.46
CA GLN A 401 7.99 29.78 8.67
C GLN A 401 8.06 29.33 7.19
N ASN A 402 9.17 28.70 6.79
CA ASN A 402 9.53 28.33 5.44
C ASN A 402 9.60 26.81 5.25
N THR A 403 9.16 26.00 6.22
CA THR A 403 9.16 24.53 6.05
C THR A 403 8.05 24.14 5.08
N SER A 404 8.45 23.74 3.87
CA SER A 404 7.60 23.66 2.69
C SER A 404 6.50 22.58 2.70
N TYR A 405 6.34 21.81 3.77
CA TYR A 405 5.40 20.69 3.82
C TYR A 405 4.83 20.50 5.23
N THR A 406 3.87 21.34 5.60
CA THR A 406 2.95 21.04 6.69
C THR A 406 1.75 20.26 6.13
N SER A 407 1.36 19.19 6.79
CA SER A 407 0.15 18.43 6.46
C SER A 407 -0.71 18.28 7.71
N ILE A 408 -2.03 18.29 7.53
CA ILE A 408 -3.00 18.15 8.61
C ILE A 408 -3.97 17.05 8.23
N GLN A 409 -4.14 16.08 9.13
CA GLN A 409 -5.10 15.00 9.00
C GLN A 409 -6.09 15.06 10.15
N VAL A 410 -7.38 15.01 9.85
CA VAL A 410 -8.43 14.89 10.88
C VAL A 410 -8.63 13.40 11.15
N LEU A 411 -8.36 12.97 12.39
CA LEU A 411 -8.56 11.60 12.85
C LEU A 411 -10.04 11.34 13.13
N ARG A 412 -10.42 10.06 13.22
CA ARG A 412 -11.82 9.63 13.35
C ARG A 412 -12.52 10.11 14.63
N ASP A 413 -11.77 10.31 15.69
CA ASP A 413 -12.23 10.88 16.97
C ASP A 413 -12.24 12.41 16.99
N GLY A 414 -11.94 13.02 15.85
CA GLY A 414 -11.85 14.47 15.69
C GLY A 414 -10.50 15.03 16.13
N LEU A 415 -9.52 14.24 16.55
CA LEU A 415 -8.17 14.75 16.82
C LEU A 415 -7.49 15.21 15.53
N LEU A 416 -6.51 16.11 15.65
CA LEU A 416 -5.79 16.67 14.50
C LEU A 416 -4.34 16.23 14.56
N LEU A 417 -3.91 15.47 13.57
CA LEU A 417 -2.50 15.17 13.39
C LEU A 417 -1.89 16.21 12.46
N THR A 418 -0.95 17.01 12.98
CA THR A 418 -0.18 17.96 12.19
C THR A 418 1.24 17.41 12.01
N THR A 419 1.72 17.37 10.77
CA THR A 419 3.08 16.92 10.45
C THR A 419 3.82 18.04 9.75
N ALA A 420 5.02 18.38 10.20
CA ALA A 420 5.91 19.34 9.56
C ALA A 420 7.20 18.63 9.14
N ARG A 421 7.54 18.68 7.85
CA ARG A 421 8.81 18.17 7.37
C ARG A 421 9.89 19.24 7.49
N THR A 422 10.97 18.93 8.21
CA THR A 422 12.16 19.77 8.23
C THR A 422 13.09 19.32 7.09
N ASP A 423 13.70 20.28 6.40
CA ASP A 423 14.48 20.07 5.16
C ASP A 423 15.65 19.07 5.28
N SER A 424 16.14 18.83 6.50
CA SER A 424 17.37 18.05 6.74
C SER A 424 17.36 17.16 7.98
N GLN A 425 16.38 17.26 8.89
CA GLN A 425 16.46 16.62 10.22
C GLN A 425 15.39 15.56 10.47
N GLY A 426 14.22 15.66 9.83
CA GLY A 426 13.16 14.72 10.14
C GLY A 426 11.76 15.20 9.84
N THR A 427 10.81 14.55 10.49
CA THR A 427 9.41 14.92 10.48
C THR A 427 8.96 15.13 11.91
N ASP A 428 8.50 16.32 12.22
CA ASP A 428 7.87 16.63 13.49
C ASP A 428 6.38 16.37 13.35
N ALA A 429 5.79 15.66 14.32
CA ALA A 429 4.36 15.44 14.38
C ALA A 429 3.82 15.87 15.73
N LYS A 430 2.65 16.47 15.70
CA LYS A 430 1.89 16.86 16.87
C LYS A 430 0.47 16.34 16.74
N LEU A 431 -0.06 15.81 17.84
CA LEU A 431 -1.48 15.53 17.96
C LEU A 431 -2.13 16.66 18.74
N VAL A 432 -3.14 17.27 18.16
CA VAL A 432 -3.81 18.44 18.69
C VAL A 432 -5.28 18.11 18.91
N ASP A 433 -5.80 18.45 20.08
CA ASP A 433 -7.24 18.36 20.34
C ASP A 433 -7.98 19.40 19.50
N LYS A 434 -8.88 18.94 18.62
CA LYS A 434 -9.63 19.85 17.72
C LYS A 434 -10.48 20.86 18.47
N ASN A 435 -10.95 20.54 19.68
CA ASN A 435 -11.87 21.42 20.39
C ASN A 435 -11.17 22.60 21.06
N SER A 436 -9.99 22.35 21.62
CA SER A 436 -9.24 23.33 22.42
C SER A 436 -8.01 23.88 21.72
N GLY A 437 -7.51 23.23 20.67
CA GLY A 437 -6.22 23.56 20.05
C GLY A 437 -5.02 23.16 20.90
N LEU A 438 -5.23 22.45 22.01
CA LEU A 438 -4.18 22.00 22.91
C LEU A 438 -3.40 20.84 22.29
N GLU A 439 -2.07 20.94 22.37
CA GLU A 439 -1.18 19.84 22.04
C GLU A 439 -1.37 18.71 23.06
N LEU A 440 -1.74 17.52 22.57
CA LEU A 440 -1.86 16.31 23.38
C LEU A 440 -0.52 15.59 23.49
N TRP A 441 0.25 15.58 22.40
CA TRP A 441 1.64 15.17 22.38
C TRP A 441 2.35 15.71 21.14
N SER A 442 3.69 15.74 21.21
CA SER A 442 4.59 15.97 20.09
C SER A 442 5.66 14.89 20.03
N ARG A 443 6.15 14.62 18.81
CA ARG A 443 7.28 13.72 18.55
C ARG A 443 8.07 14.21 17.35
N SER A 444 9.33 13.82 17.30
CA SER A 444 10.23 14.07 16.17
C SER A 444 10.80 12.74 15.70
N ASP A 445 10.69 12.48 14.41
CA ASP A 445 11.21 11.29 13.77
C ASP A 445 12.41 11.63 12.88
N SER A 446 13.52 10.92 13.08
CA SER A 446 14.69 11.05 12.20
C SER A 446 14.35 10.52 10.81
N GLY A 447 14.32 11.41 9.81
CA GLY A 447 14.00 11.07 8.42
C GLY A 447 12.60 11.47 7.95
N ASN A 448 12.26 11.04 6.74
CA ASN A 448 10.95 11.32 6.14
C ASN A 448 9.91 10.35 6.70
N ALA A 449 9.21 10.76 7.76
CA ALA A 449 8.17 9.97 8.37
C ALA A 449 6.84 10.18 7.63
N SER A 450 6.11 9.10 7.41
CA SER A 450 4.75 9.13 6.88
C SER A 450 3.80 8.63 7.95
N TYR A 451 2.71 9.34 8.18
CA TYR A 451 1.69 8.97 9.15
C TYR A 451 0.45 8.48 8.42
N VAL A 452 -0.02 7.30 8.81
CA VAL A 452 -1.16 6.63 8.19
C VAL A 452 -2.11 6.15 9.28
N ILE A 453 -3.40 6.20 8.98
CA ILE A 453 -4.46 5.82 9.90
C ILE A 453 -5.17 4.61 9.30
N ASP A 454 -5.45 3.59 10.09
CA ASP A 454 -6.27 2.49 9.62
C ASP A 454 -7.78 2.83 9.60
N ASN A 455 -8.59 1.92 9.10
CA ASN A 455 -10.05 2.04 9.09
C ASN A 455 -10.72 1.97 10.49
N GLN A 456 -9.97 1.72 11.56
CA GLN A 456 -10.44 1.80 12.94
C GLN A 456 -10.06 3.12 13.63
N GLY A 457 -9.15 3.90 13.04
CA GLY A 457 -8.68 5.18 13.58
C GLY A 457 -7.34 5.06 14.33
N GLU A 458 -6.68 3.91 14.29
CA GLU A 458 -5.37 3.73 14.92
C GLU A 458 -4.28 4.40 14.08
N LEU A 459 -3.35 5.06 14.77
CA LEU A 459 -2.29 5.83 14.12
C LEU A 459 -1.01 5.02 13.99
N TYR A 460 -0.48 4.96 12.78
CA TYR A 460 0.79 4.34 12.47
C TYR A 460 1.76 5.39 11.94
N VAL A 461 3.04 5.21 12.26
CA VAL A 461 4.14 5.96 11.64
C VAL A 461 5.03 5.01 10.89
N GLN A 462 5.34 5.38 9.67
CA GLN A 462 6.40 4.79 8.90
C GLN A 462 7.62 5.71 8.94
N VAL A 463 8.78 5.15 9.26
CA VAL A 463 10.08 5.84 9.15
C VAL A 463 11.04 4.91 8.43
N TYR A 464 11.45 5.28 7.20
CA TYR A 464 12.19 4.38 6.31
C TYR A 464 11.48 3.02 6.17
N SER A 465 12.20 1.93 6.45
CA SER A 465 11.70 0.55 6.43
C SER A 465 10.96 0.15 7.71
N LYS A 466 10.72 1.04 8.66
CA LYS A 466 10.02 0.70 9.92
C LYS A 466 8.58 1.15 9.88
N LEU A 467 7.66 0.30 10.32
CA LEU A 467 6.27 0.64 10.62
C LEU A 467 6.05 0.49 12.13
N SER A 468 5.48 1.49 12.78
CA SER A 468 5.15 1.41 14.20
C SER A 468 3.71 1.81 14.45
N LEU A 469 2.99 1.04 15.29
CA LEU A 469 1.72 1.47 15.87
C LEU A 469 2.01 2.46 17.00
N LEU A 470 1.31 3.59 17.00
CA LEU A 470 1.47 4.63 18.02
C LEU A 470 0.39 4.54 19.10
N GLY A 471 0.82 4.73 20.34
CA GLY A 471 -0.06 4.90 21.48
C GLY A 471 -0.56 6.33 21.62
N LYS A 472 -1.43 6.53 22.61
CA LYS A 472 -2.11 7.81 22.88
C LYS A 472 -1.18 8.98 23.22
N HIS A 473 0.07 8.72 23.58
CA HIS A 473 1.08 9.75 23.87
C HIS A 473 2.20 9.78 22.81
N GLY A 474 1.93 9.26 21.61
CA GLY A 474 2.87 9.25 20.50
C GLY A 474 4.01 8.25 20.63
N GLN A 475 4.07 7.43 21.68
CA GLN A 475 5.08 6.37 21.83
C GLN A 475 4.76 5.17 20.93
N ALA A 476 5.79 4.50 20.41
CA ALA A 476 5.59 3.25 19.68
C ALA A 476 5.12 2.14 20.64
N ILE A 477 3.98 1.51 20.34
CA ILE A 477 3.49 0.31 21.04
C ILE A 477 4.28 -0.91 20.56
N TRP A 478 4.44 -1.03 19.24
CA TRP A 478 5.31 -2.00 18.60
C TRP A 478 5.93 -1.39 17.35
N THR A 479 7.05 -1.96 16.92
CA THR A 479 7.73 -1.60 15.67
C THR A 479 8.03 -2.86 14.88
N LEU A 480 7.63 -2.85 13.61
CA LEU A 480 7.99 -3.84 12.62
C LEU A 480 9.08 -3.24 11.74
N ASP A 481 10.24 -3.88 11.70
CA ASP A 481 11.18 -3.70 10.59
C ASP A 481 10.60 -4.42 9.36
N ALA A 482 10.48 -3.70 8.24
CA ALA A 482 10.06 -4.30 6.98
C ALA A 482 10.92 -5.54 6.74
N PRO A 483 10.33 -6.63 6.22
CA PRO A 483 11.11 -7.78 5.78
C PRO A 483 12.13 -7.24 4.79
N LYS A 484 13.43 -7.30 5.14
CA LYS A 484 14.50 -6.77 4.29
C LYS A 484 14.34 -7.39 2.91
N PRO A 485 13.83 -6.64 1.92
CA PRO A 485 13.97 -7.09 0.56
C PRO A 485 15.46 -7.03 0.22
N ASP A 486 15.85 -7.52 -0.95
CA ASP A 486 17.18 -7.26 -1.52
C ASP A 486 17.43 -5.76 -1.83
N TYR A 487 16.64 -4.85 -1.24
CA TYR A 487 16.56 -3.43 -1.55
C TYR A 487 16.59 -2.58 -0.27
N ALA A 488 17.24 -1.41 -0.38
CA ALA A 488 17.55 -0.55 0.77
C ALA A 488 16.34 0.24 1.31
N ASP A 489 15.33 0.51 0.49
CA ASP A 489 14.20 1.38 0.86
C ASP A 489 12.87 0.66 0.68
N VAL A 490 12.16 0.42 1.80
CA VAL A 490 10.78 -0.07 1.80
C VAL A 490 9.86 1.06 2.24
N PHE A 491 8.70 1.20 1.58
CA PHE A 491 7.63 2.02 2.10
C PHE A 491 6.29 1.31 2.19
N PHE A 492 5.50 1.66 3.20
CA PHE A 492 4.19 1.10 3.46
C PHE A 492 3.15 2.07 2.90
N SER A 493 2.49 1.67 1.81
CA SER A 493 1.59 2.56 1.08
C SER A 493 0.16 2.56 1.62
N ARG A 494 -0.25 1.46 2.28
CA ARG A 494 -1.62 1.31 2.81
C ARG A 494 -1.65 0.38 4.01
N VAL A 495 -2.48 0.73 4.99
CA VAL A 495 -2.72 -0.03 6.21
C VAL A 495 -4.23 -0.20 6.40
N GLU A 496 -4.70 -1.43 6.56
CA GLU A 496 -6.13 -1.73 6.74
C GLU A 496 -6.33 -2.78 7.81
N ARG A 497 -7.21 -2.51 8.78
CA ARG A 497 -7.43 -3.38 9.93
C ARG A 497 -8.76 -4.11 9.83
N GLN A 498 -8.73 -5.40 10.15
CA GLN A 498 -9.90 -6.25 10.26
C GLN A 498 -9.81 -7.09 11.53
N GLY A 499 -10.59 -6.71 12.54
CA GLY A 499 -10.49 -7.32 13.87
C GLY A 499 -9.08 -7.15 14.44
N ASN A 500 -8.43 -8.26 14.81
CA ASN A 500 -7.04 -8.27 15.31
C ASN A 500 -5.99 -8.52 14.20
N THR A 501 -6.37 -8.37 12.93
CA THR A 501 -5.46 -8.52 11.80
C THR A 501 -5.26 -7.19 11.11
N LEU A 502 -4.00 -6.82 10.88
CA LEU A 502 -3.59 -5.63 10.14
C LEU A 502 -2.99 -6.05 8.81
N PHE A 503 -3.51 -5.53 7.72
CA PHE A 503 -2.99 -5.75 6.38
C PHE A 503 -2.18 -4.54 5.95
N VAL A 504 -0.95 -4.77 5.55
CA VAL A 504 -0.01 -3.70 5.20
C VAL A 504 0.55 -3.95 3.81
N GLN A 505 0.25 -3.05 2.88
CA GLN A 505 0.84 -3.04 1.55
C GLN A 505 2.21 -2.37 1.62
N TYR A 506 3.24 -3.01 1.06
CA TYR A 506 4.60 -2.47 1.04
C TYR A 506 5.23 -2.48 -0.36
N SER A 507 6.17 -1.56 -0.58
CA SER A 507 6.79 -1.25 -1.88
C SER A 507 8.27 -0.95 -1.71
N SER A 508 9.08 -1.04 -2.78
CA SER A 508 10.51 -0.67 -2.80
C SER A 508 10.78 0.48 -3.78
N LEU A 509 11.77 1.33 -3.48
CA LEU A 509 12.11 2.50 -4.32
C LEU A 509 13.08 2.23 -5.49
N VAL A 510 13.54 0.99 -5.69
CA VAL A 510 14.61 0.74 -6.68
C VAL A 510 14.07 0.68 -8.12
N GLY A 511 14.31 1.75 -8.89
CA GLY A 511 14.29 1.77 -10.36
C GLY A 511 13.01 2.28 -11.02
N HIS A 512 12.72 3.60 -10.91
CA HIS A 512 11.79 4.44 -11.72
C HIS A 512 10.38 3.94 -12.09
N LYS A 513 9.99 2.72 -11.75
CA LYS A 513 8.65 2.17 -11.87
C LYS A 513 8.33 1.67 -10.48
N TYR A 514 7.26 2.20 -9.91
CA TYR A 514 6.88 2.00 -8.51
C TYR A 514 5.79 0.93 -8.40
N PRO A 515 6.11 -0.37 -8.45
CA PRO A 515 5.17 -1.39 -8.05
C PRO A 515 5.28 -1.68 -6.56
N PRO A 516 4.14 -1.74 -5.85
CA PRO A 516 4.11 -2.38 -4.55
C PRO A 516 4.53 -3.84 -4.69
N MET A 517 5.46 -4.26 -3.84
CA MET A 517 6.14 -5.54 -3.98
C MET A 517 5.45 -6.67 -3.21
N GLY A 518 4.56 -6.34 -2.28
CA GLY A 518 3.93 -7.36 -1.47
C GLY A 518 2.91 -6.84 -0.48
N LEU A 519 2.38 -7.80 0.27
CA LEU A 519 1.39 -7.61 1.30
C LEU A 519 1.81 -8.38 2.56
N LEU A 520 1.68 -7.73 3.70
CA LEU A 520 1.89 -8.31 5.02
C LEU A 520 0.54 -8.46 5.72
N SER A 521 0.37 -9.55 6.44
CA SER A 521 -0.62 -9.64 7.51
C SER A 521 0.09 -9.69 8.85
N LEU A 522 -0.31 -8.80 9.74
CA LEU A 522 0.24 -8.67 11.09
C LEU A 522 -0.89 -8.88 12.10
N ASN A 523 -0.54 -9.33 13.30
CA ASN A 523 -1.40 -9.15 14.46
C ASN A 523 -1.42 -7.65 14.81
N ALA A 524 -2.59 -7.02 14.83
CA ALA A 524 -2.70 -5.57 14.96
C ALA A 524 -2.19 -5.04 16.31
N GLU A 525 -2.32 -5.84 17.36
CA GLU A 525 -1.91 -5.47 18.73
C GLU A 525 -0.42 -5.68 19.00
N SER A 526 0.20 -6.72 18.44
CA SER A 526 1.60 -7.07 18.72
C SER A 526 2.58 -6.76 17.58
N GLY A 527 2.09 -6.45 16.38
CA GLY A 527 2.93 -6.24 15.19
C GLY A 527 3.55 -7.53 14.64
N LYS A 528 3.28 -8.69 15.26
CA LYS A 528 3.81 -9.98 14.82
C LYS A 528 3.30 -10.32 13.43
N VAL A 529 4.22 -10.63 12.52
CA VAL A 529 3.88 -11.10 11.16
C VAL A 529 3.16 -12.44 11.26
N ASN A 530 1.90 -12.47 10.81
CA ASN A 530 1.14 -13.70 10.59
C ASN A 530 1.59 -14.34 9.28
N TRP A 531 1.61 -13.53 8.22
CA TRP A 531 2.10 -13.96 6.92
C TRP A 531 2.60 -12.82 6.04
N LEU A 532 3.35 -13.21 5.01
CA LEU A 532 3.94 -12.33 4.01
C LEU A 532 3.68 -12.90 2.60
N TYR A 533 3.18 -12.07 1.71
CA TYR A 533 3.05 -12.36 0.29
C TYR A 533 3.96 -11.42 -0.52
N LYS A 534 4.87 -12.00 -1.31
CA LYS A 534 5.72 -11.26 -2.26
C LYS A 534 5.16 -11.46 -3.66
N SER A 535 4.86 -10.36 -4.34
CA SER A 535 4.44 -10.38 -5.73
C SER A 535 5.59 -9.99 -6.65
N THR A 536 5.65 -10.63 -7.81
CA THR A 536 6.52 -10.23 -8.92
C THR A 536 5.93 -9.08 -9.72
N SER A 537 4.66 -8.76 -9.50
CA SER A 537 3.94 -7.64 -10.10
C SER A 537 3.55 -6.60 -9.04
N PRO A 538 3.41 -5.31 -9.42
CA PRO A 538 2.78 -4.32 -8.55
C PRO A 538 1.51 -4.81 -7.89
N LEU A 539 1.22 -4.40 -6.64
CA LEU A 539 0.01 -4.76 -5.89
C LEU A 539 -0.65 -3.55 -5.22
N ASN A 540 -1.88 -3.19 -5.53
CA ASN A 540 -2.69 -2.25 -4.78
C ASN A 540 -3.66 -3.01 -3.88
N LEU A 541 -3.59 -2.80 -2.57
CA LEU A 541 -4.59 -3.30 -1.63
C LEU A 541 -5.89 -2.52 -1.91
N VAL A 542 -6.99 -3.22 -2.17
CA VAL A 542 -8.30 -2.63 -2.50
C VAL A 542 -9.17 -2.54 -1.25
N SER A 543 -9.31 -3.66 -0.53
CA SER A 543 -9.99 -3.74 0.76
C SER A 543 -9.70 -5.10 1.43
N ALA A 544 -9.94 -5.20 2.74
CA ALA A 544 -10.10 -6.47 3.45
C ALA A 544 -11.55 -6.58 3.95
N ASP A 545 -12.25 -7.65 3.58
CA ASP A 545 -13.66 -7.84 3.95
C ASP A 545 -13.83 -8.67 5.22
N SER A 546 -14.98 -8.54 5.88
CA SER A 546 -15.30 -9.32 7.09
C SER A 546 -15.26 -10.84 6.89
N ALA A 547 -15.36 -11.33 5.65
CA ALA A 547 -15.31 -12.74 5.30
C ALA A 547 -13.88 -13.31 5.25
N ASN A 548 -12.87 -12.50 5.59
CA ASN A 548 -11.45 -12.85 5.70
C ASN A 548 -10.71 -12.92 4.37
N TYR A 549 -11.18 -12.21 3.35
CA TYR A 549 -10.43 -12.06 2.10
C TYR A 549 -9.68 -10.73 2.08
N VAL A 550 -8.43 -10.79 1.61
CA VAL A 550 -7.67 -9.61 1.23
C VAL A 550 -7.65 -9.50 -0.28
N TYR A 551 -8.05 -8.34 -0.76
CA TYR A 551 -8.20 -8.06 -2.18
C TYR A 551 -7.04 -7.22 -2.68
N VAL A 552 -6.25 -7.78 -3.59
CA VAL A 552 -5.01 -7.17 -4.08
C VAL A 552 -5.01 -7.09 -5.61
N MET A 553 -4.68 -5.94 -6.18
CA MET A 553 -4.80 -5.64 -7.61
C MET A 553 -3.45 -5.31 -8.26
N SER A 554 -3.16 -5.75 -9.49
CA SER A 554 -1.95 -5.28 -10.18
C SER A 554 -2.05 -3.86 -10.73
N PHE A 555 -0.97 -3.07 -10.66
CA PHE A 555 -0.91 -1.66 -11.09
C PHE A 555 -1.16 -1.46 -12.59
N PHE A 556 -1.10 -2.54 -13.39
CA PHE A 556 -1.47 -2.52 -14.81
C PHE A 556 -2.85 -3.16 -15.09
N GLY A 557 -3.66 -3.40 -14.06
CA GLY A 557 -5.01 -3.96 -14.21
C GLY A 557 -5.05 -5.33 -14.88
N SER A 558 -3.94 -6.09 -14.85
CA SER A 558 -3.88 -7.39 -15.51
C SER A 558 -4.62 -8.47 -14.72
N SER A 559 -4.57 -8.36 -13.38
CA SER A 559 -5.04 -9.42 -12.51
C SER A 559 -5.14 -8.99 -11.05
N PHE A 560 -6.00 -9.70 -10.33
CA PHE A 560 -6.40 -9.48 -8.95
C PHE A 560 -6.33 -10.80 -8.19
N LEU A 561 -5.87 -10.74 -6.95
CA LEU A 561 -5.72 -11.88 -6.05
C LEU A 561 -6.59 -11.70 -4.82
N ALA A 562 -7.42 -12.70 -4.52
CA ALA A 562 -8.04 -12.82 -3.21
C ALA A 562 -7.24 -13.80 -2.35
N ILE A 563 -6.72 -13.33 -1.23
CA ILE A 563 -5.99 -14.16 -0.27
C ILE A 563 -6.93 -14.46 0.89
N SER A 564 -7.25 -15.75 1.09
CA SER A 564 -8.05 -16.18 2.25
C SER A 564 -7.17 -16.37 3.49
N LYS A 565 -7.69 -15.97 4.66
CA LYS A 565 -7.00 -16.05 5.96
C LYS A 565 -6.71 -17.45 6.45
#